data_AF-K0SLR4-F1
#
_entry.id   AF-K0SLR4-F1
#
_cell.length_a   1.000
_cell.length_b   1.000
_cell.length_c   1.000
_cell.angle_alpha   90.00
_cell.angle_beta   90.00
_cell.angle_gamma   90.00
#
_symmetry.space_group_name_H-M   'P 1'
#
loop_
_entity.id
_entity.type
_entity.pdbx_description
1 polymer ?
#
loop_
_entity_poly.entity_id
_entity_poly.type
_entity_poly.pdbx_seq_one_letter_code
_entity_poly.pdbx_strand_id
1 'polypeptide(L)'
;MSAIASYRNAALEEVKKVVELGPKMLEDLSSSMAKSFVFGGVSEAEAAFLSSLSGGDVEKANDTVDACYKVTRDALATGAQNIRVLERFIGLHIPQMGESLERSIASRAHAWRMCTIPVSHLDIQLSSPRDGNNFGVTVQMMMSKFLKEEREKMEKSLAESSKYYSSRADAIDKFTHLKKTSKSETKSSSKTSATGGKDGDESKESSSSSTEEKTTHGDDEMNLHRARALAALDAQAYVDLSVAMQTMMDGYVCILDNLEKNWEKLENPRGKNYGGYGSGGSSMVY
;
A
#
# COMPACT_ATOMS: atom_id res chain seq x y z
N MET A 1 23.08 29.77 4.20
CA MET A 1 21.95 28.96 4.71
C MET A 1 22.48 27.57 5.06
N SER A 2 22.02 26.98 6.18
CA SER A 2 22.31 25.57 6.48
C SER A 2 21.70 24.66 5.40
N ALA A 3 22.35 23.53 5.08
CA ALA A 3 21.79 22.52 4.16
C ALA A 3 20.38 22.08 4.59
N ILE A 4 20.12 22.02 5.90
CA ILE A 4 18.81 21.68 6.46
C ILE A 4 17.76 22.78 6.17
N ALA A 5 18.16 24.05 6.19
CA ALA A 5 17.25 25.15 5.87
C ALA A 5 16.87 25.13 4.38
N SER A 6 17.82 24.83 3.49
CA SER A 6 17.54 24.64 2.07
C SER A 6 16.57 23.48 1.84
N TYR A 7 16.75 22.37 2.54
CA TYR A 7 15.87 21.21 2.44
C TYR A 7 14.45 21.50 2.96
N ARG A 8 14.31 22.24 4.06
CA ARG A 8 13.01 22.69 4.58
C ARG A 8 12.24 23.54 3.59
N ASN A 9 12.92 24.50 2.95
CA ASN A 9 12.29 25.35 1.94
C ASN A 9 11.87 24.53 0.71
N ALA A 10 12.70 23.59 0.25
CA ALA A 10 12.33 22.69 -0.85
C ALA A 10 11.10 21.84 -0.50
N ALA A 11 11.04 21.27 0.71
CA ALA A 11 9.89 20.49 1.17
C ALA A 11 8.62 21.35 1.28
N LEU A 12 8.72 22.60 1.71
CA LEU A 12 7.59 23.53 1.75
C LEU A 12 7.03 23.80 0.34
N GLU A 13 7.90 24.05 -0.63
CA GLU A 13 7.47 24.28 -2.02
C GLU A 13 6.85 23.03 -2.66
N GLU A 14 7.33 21.84 -2.33
CA GLU A 14 6.69 20.59 -2.75
C GLU A 14 5.30 20.40 -2.14
N VAL A 15 5.12 20.70 -0.85
CA VAL A 15 3.81 20.62 -0.21
C VAL A 15 2.82 21.60 -0.83
N LYS A 16 3.22 22.85 -1.08
CA LYS A 16 2.35 23.84 -1.72
C LYS A 16 1.84 23.31 -3.07
N LYS A 17 2.72 22.73 -3.88
CA LYS A 17 2.32 22.09 -5.15
C LYS A 17 1.31 20.97 -4.94
N VAL A 18 1.52 20.10 -3.94
CA VAL A 18 0.58 19.01 -3.62
C VAL A 18 -0.78 19.56 -3.21
N VAL A 19 -0.82 20.60 -2.37
CA VAL A 19 -2.07 21.24 -1.91
C VAL A 19 -2.79 21.95 -3.05
N GLU A 20 -2.06 22.72 -3.87
CA GLU A 20 -2.62 23.45 -5.02
C GLU A 20 -3.17 22.51 -6.10
N LEU A 21 -2.49 21.39 -6.37
CA LEU A 21 -2.94 20.38 -7.33
C LEU A 21 -4.02 19.45 -6.76
N GLY A 22 -4.24 19.47 -5.44
CA GLY A 22 -5.14 18.57 -4.74
C GLY A 22 -6.58 18.58 -5.28
N PRO A 23 -7.24 19.74 -5.45
CA PRO A 23 -8.59 19.82 -6.01
C PRO A 23 -8.70 19.24 -7.43
N LYS A 24 -7.71 19.52 -8.28
CA LYS A 24 -7.67 18.96 -9.64
C LYS A 24 -7.52 17.44 -9.61
N MET A 25 -6.66 16.92 -8.74
CA MET A 25 -6.51 15.48 -8.56
C MET A 25 -7.82 14.82 -8.14
N LEU A 26 -8.59 15.44 -7.25
CA LEU A 26 -9.92 14.94 -6.85
C LEU A 26 -10.93 14.94 -8.00
N GLU A 27 -10.93 15.97 -8.84
CA GLU A 27 -11.76 16.04 -10.05
C GLU A 27 -11.39 14.95 -11.07
N ASP A 28 -10.09 14.75 -11.30
CA ASP A 28 -9.56 13.71 -12.18
C ASP A 28 -9.91 12.30 -11.67
N LEU A 29 -9.83 12.08 -10.34
CA LEU A 29 -10.24 10.82 -9.70
C LEU A 29 -11.75 10.60 -9.81
N SER A 30 -12.57 11.61 -9.50
CA SER A 30 -14.02 11.51 -9.62
C SER A 30 -14.45 11.19 -11.06
N SER A 31 -13.84 11.87 -12.03
CA SER A 31 -14.06 11.62 -13.45
C SER A 31 -13.62 10.22 -13.87
N SER A 32 -12.50 9.74 -13.35
CA SER A 32 -11.98 8.40 -13.63
C SER A 32 -12.85 7.31 -12.99
N MET A 33 -13.39 7.57 -11.79
CA MET A 33 -14.29 6.64 -11.11
C MET A 33 -15.59 6.47 -11.89
N ALA A 34 -16.22 7.58 -12.33
CA ALA A 34 -17.44 7.54 -13.14
C ALA A 34 -17.25 6.83 -14.50
N LYS A 35 -16.05 6.90 -15.08
CA LYS A 35 -15.73 6.26 -16.38
C LYS A 35 -15.39 4.78 -16.25
N SER A 36 -14.61 4.40 -15.24
CA SER A 36 -14.11 3.04 -15.08
C SER A 36 -15.13 2.13 -14.38
N PHE A 37 -15.91 2.67 -13.44
CA PHE A 37 -16.86 1.89 -12.65
C PHE A 37 -18.31 2.06 -13.14
N VAL A 38 -18.61 1.43 -14.27
CA VAL A 38 -19.92 1.52 -14.95
C VAL A 38 -21.06 0.70 -14.34
N PHE A 39 -20.79 -0.34 -13.55
CA PHE A 39 -21.81 -1.22 -12.98
C PHE A 39 -22.29 -0.69 -11.62
N GLY A 40 -23.60 -0.67 -11.42
CA GLY A 40 -24.21 -0.15 -10.19
C GLY A 40 -24.14 -1.12 -9.01
N GLY A 41 -23.82 -2.40 -9.24
CA GLY A 41 -23.73 -3.39 -8.18
C GLY A 41 -23.03 -4.69 -8.59
N VAL A 42 -22.71 -5.50 -7.57
CA VAL A 42 -21.96 -6.76 -7.73
C VAL A 42 -22.66 -7.74 -8.66
N SER A 43 -23.99 -7.90 -8.51
CA SER A 43 -24.78 -8.82 -9.32
C SER A 43 -24.84 -8.42 -10.79
N GLU A 44 -24.81 -7.12 -11.10
CA GLU A 44 -24.78 -6.62 -12.47
C GLU A 44 -23.41 -6.89 -13.11
N ALA A 45 -22.33 -6.59 -12.40
CA ALA A 45 -20.97 -6.89 -12.83
C ALA A 45 -20.77 -8.41 -13.05
N GLU A 46 -21.23 -9.24 -12.10
CA GLU A 46 -21.13 -10.70 -12.21
C GLU A 46 -21.89 -11.23 -13.43
N ALA A 47 -23.11 -10.74 -13.68
CA ALA A 47 -23.90 -11.13 -14.85
C ALA A 47 -23.21 -10.73 -16.17
N ALA A 48 -22.64 -9.52 -16.23
CA ALA A 48 -21.89 -9.05 -17.38
C ALA A 48 -20.63 -9.89 -17.63
N PHE A 49 -19.86 -10.18 -16.58
CA PHE A 49 -18.64 -10.99 -16.67
C PHE A 49 -18.95 -12.45 -17.02
N LEU A 50 -20.00 -13.05 -16.46
CA LEU A 50 -20.44 -14.38 -16.84
C LEU A 50 -20.84 -14.46 -18.32
N SER A 51 -21.52 -13.43 -18.82
CA SER A 51 -21.87 -13.33 -20.24
C SER A 51 -20.65 -13.17 -21.14
N SER A 52 -19.57 -12.56 -20.66
CA SER A 52 -18.31 -12.48 -21.42
C SER A 52 -17.58 -13.83 -21.51
N LEU A 53 -17.76 -14.70 -20.50
CA LEU A 53 -17.15 -16.04 -20.45
C LEU A 53 -17.90 -17.08 -21.30
N SER A 54 -19.15 -16.83 -21.71
CA SER A 54 -19.93 -17.78 -22.53
C SER A 54 -19.35 -18.03 -23.93
N GLY A 55 -18.34 -17.24 -24.34
CA GLY A 55 -17.56 -17.48 -25.57
C GLY A 55 -16.55 -18.64 -25.46
N GLY A 56 -16.40 -19.27 -24.30
CA GLY A 56 -15.53 -20.43 -24.08
C GLY A 56 -14.05 -20.10 -23.81
N ASP A 57 -13.65 -18.85 -23.99
CA ASP A 57 -12.28 -18.38 -23.71
C ASP A 57 -12.17 -17.86 -22.28
N VAL A 58 -11.95 -18.79 -21.34
CA VAL A 58 -11.76 -18.48 -19.91
C VAL A 58 -10.37 -17.91 -19.61
N GLU A 59 -9.42 -18.02 -20.54
CA GLU A 59 -8.07 -17.46 -20.40
C GLU A 59 -8.04 -15.97 -20.74
N LYS A 60 -8.99 -15.49 -21.55
CA LYS A 60 -9.12 -14.07 -21.88
C LYS A 60 -9.17 -13.20 -20.62
N ALA A 61 -8.37 -12.15 -20.60
CA ALA A 61 -8.36 -11.16 -19.54
C ALA A 61 -9.70 -10.41 -19.48
N ASN A 62 -10.10 -10.00 -18.28
CA ASN A 62 -11.28 -9.17 -18.11
C ASN A 62 -10.88 -7.70 -18.32
N ASP A 63 -11.05 -7.21 -19.55
CA ASP A 63 -10.65 -5.86 -19.96
C ASP A 63 -11.21 -4.76 -19.04
N THR A 64 -12.40 -4.97 -18.46
CA THR A 64 -13.03 -4.02 -17.54
C THR A 64 -12.30 -3.97 -16.20
N VAL A 65 -12.02 -5.15 -15.62
CA VAL A 65 -11.29 -5.23 -14.35
C VAL A 65 -9.85 -4.76 -14.54
N ASP A 66 -9.19 -5.11 -15.63
CA ASP A 66 -7.83 -4.66 -15.95
C ASP A 66 -7.73 -3.13 -16.10
N ALA A 67 -8.72 -2.51 -16.73
CA ALA A 67 -8.80 -1.06 -16.84
C ALA A 67 -8.97 -0.40 -15.46
N CYS A 68 -9.91 -0.91 -14.64
CA CYS A 68 -10.11 -0.45 -13.27
C CYS A 68 -8.85 -0.63 -12.42
N TYR A 69 -8.19 -1.78 -12.56
CA TYR A 69 -6.99 -2.15 -11.81
C TYR A 69 -5.84 -1.15 -12.04
N LYS A 70 -5.58 -0.78 -13.30
CA LYS A 70 -4.52 0.19 -13.65
C LYS A 70 -4.81 1.55 -13.04
N VAL A 71 -6.02 2.07 -13.26
CA VAL A 71 -6.43 3.39 -12.78
C VAL A 71 -6.38 3.47 -11.26
N THR A 72 -6.97 2.50 -10.56
CA THR A 72 -7.00 2.47 -9.09
C THR A 72 -5.60 2.37 -8.49
N ARG A 73 -4.70 1.55 -9.06
CA ARG A 73 -3.34 1.41 -8.52
C ARG A 73 -2.49 2.65 -8.72
N ASP A 74 -2.56 3.27 -9.89
CA ASP A 74 -1.83 4.50 -10.17
C ASP A 74 -2.33 5.64 -9.27
N ALA A 75 -3.66 5.71 -9.07
CA ALA A 75 -4.27 6.64 -8.13
C ALA A 75 -3.78 6.41 -6.68
N LEU A 76 -3.85 5.18 -6.18
CA LEU A 76 -3.40 4.82 -4.82
C LEU A 76 -1.90 5.13 -4.63
N ALA A 77 -1.07 4.79 -5.61
CA ALA A 77 0.37 5.06 -5.55
C ALA A 77 0.66 6.56 -5.53
N THR A 78 -0.03 7.34 -6.36
CA THR A 78 0.11 8.80 -6.40
C THR A 78 -0.38 9.44 -5.09
N GLY A 79 -1.53 9.00 -4.56
CA GLY A 79 -2.07 9.45 -3.29
C GLY A 79 -1.10 9.18 -2.13
N ALA A 80 -0.60 7.94 -2.02
CA ALA A 80 0.38 7.57 -1.00
C ALA A 80 1.67 8.40 -1.10
N GLN A 81 2.15 8.67 -2.32
CA GLN A 81 3.33 9.50 -2.54
C GLN A 81 3.09 10.96 -2.13
N ASN A 82 1.93 11.53 -2.45
CA ASN A 82 1.55 12.87 -2.01
C ASN A 82 1.52 12.95 -0.48
N ILE A 83 0.97 11.93 0.20
CA ILE A 83 0.97 11.88 1.67
C ILE A 83 2.39 11.85 2.24
N ARG A 84 3.32 11.11 1.63
CA ARG A 84 4.73 11.10 2.07
C ARG A 84 5.40 12.47 1.97
N VAL A 85 5.05 13.27 0.96
CA VAL A 85 5.52 14.67 0.84
C VAL A 85 5.04 15.49 2.03
N LEU A 86 3.75 15.34 2.40
CA LEU A 86 3.15 16.02 3.55
C LEU A 86 3.77 15.57 4.89
N GLU A 87 3.93 14.26 5.10
CA GLU A 87 4.59 13.70 6.29
C GLU A 87 6.01 14.22 6.46
N ARG A 88 6.79 14.26 5.36
CA ARG A 88 8.16 14.80 5.37
C ARG A 88 8.17 16.25 5.80
N PHE A 89 7.29 17.07 5.25
CA PHE A 89 7.19 18.48 5.63
C PHE A 89 6.88 18.66 7.11
N ILE A 90 5.87 17.95 7.64
CA ILE A 90 5.52 18.02 9.06
C ILE A 90 6.69 17.55 9.93
N GLY A 91 7.31 16.41 9.59
CA GLY A 91 8.46 15.88 10.33
C GLY A 91 9.65 16.85 10.41
N LEU A 92 9.86 17.67 9.37
CA LEU A 92 10.92 18.69 9.36
C LEU A 92 10.59 19.94 10.20
N HIS A 93 9.30 20.19 10.46
CA HIS A 93 8.78 21.35 11.20
C HIS A 93 8.42 21.03 12.65
N ILE A 94 8.34 19.75 13.04
CA ILE A 94 8.30 19.37 14.44
C ILE A 94 9.62 19.81 15.07
N PRO A 95 9.61 20.74 16.05
CA PRO A 95 10.83 21.15 16.71
C PRO A 95 11.43 19.91 17.38
N GLN A 96 12.66 19.57 17.02
CA GLN A 96 13.42 18.54 17.72
C GLN A 96 13.46 18.95 19.18
N MET A 97 12.68 18.24 20.01
CA MET A 97 12.82 18.30 21.45
C MET A 97 14.24 17.82 21.70
N GLY A 98 15.17 18.77 21.89
CA GLY A 98 16.59 18.45 21.95
C GLY A 98 16.85 17.26 22.87
N GLU A 99 17.88 16.49 22.55
CA GLU A 99 18.31 15.23 23.20
C GLU A 99 18.15 15.14 24.73
N SER A 100 18.00 16.27 25.44
CA SER A 100 17.61 16.29 26.85
C SER A 100 16.25 15.64 27.13
N LEU A 101 15.27 15.68 26.21
CA LEU A 101 13.95 15.08 26.46
C LEU A 101 13.99 13.55 26.33
N GLU A 102 14.66 13.00 25.31
CA GLU A 102 14.83 11.55 25.18
C GLU A 102 15.69 10.98 26.30
N ARG A 103 16.76 11.67 26.72
CA ARG A 103 17.55 11.27 27.90
C ARG A 103 16.72 11.36 29.19
N SER A 104 15.86 12.37 29.34
CA SER A 104 15.01 12.52 30.53
C SER A 104 13.86 11.50 30.57
N ILE A 105 13.22 11.20 29.44
CA ILE A 105 12.15 10.19 29.34
C ILE A 105 12.76 8.79 29.44
N ALA A 106 13.89 8.50 28.79
CA ALA A 106 14.56 7.20 28.89
C ALA A 106 15.12 6.95 30.30
N SER A 107 15.73 7.96 30.94
CA SER A 107 16.19 7.87 32.33
C SER A 107 15.04 7.66 33.31
N ARG A 108 13.90 8.33 33.09
CA ARG A 108 12.70 8.19 33.95
C ARG A 108 11.92 6.91 33.70
N ALA A 109 11.88 6.38 32.47
CA ALA A 109 11.34 5.06 32.16
C ALA A 109 12.20 3.95 32.79
N HIS A 110 13.52 4.13 32.85
CA HIS A 110 14.43 3.24 33.59
C HIS A 110 14.21 3.33 35.11
N ALA A 111 13.96 4.52 35.65
CA ALA A 111 13.64 4.72 37.07
C ALA A 111 12.26 4.15 37.44
N TRP A 112 11.25 4.27 36.58
CA TRP A 112 9.93 3.64 36.73
C TRP A 112 10.00 2.11 36.69
N ARG A 113 10.94 1.54 35.93
CA ARG A 113 11.17 0.08 35.90
C ARG A 113 11.87 -0.45 37.16
N MET A 114 12.43 0.43 37.99
CA MET A 114 13.24 0.09 39.16
C MET A 114 12.53 0.36 40.51
N CYS A 115 11.41 1.08 40.52
CA CYS A 115 10.67 1.39 41.75
C CYS A 115 9.25 0.82 41.72
N THR A 116 9.09 -0.37 42.31
CA THR A 116 7.81 -0.97 42.69
C THR A 116 7.28 -0.26 43.94
N ILE A 117 6.72 0.94 43.81
CA ILE A 117 6.11 1.68 44.94
C ILE A 117 4.67 2.08 44.55
N PRO A 118 3.67 1.83 45.42
CA PRO A 118 2.26 2.07 45.11
C PRO A 118 1.92 3.55 44.93
N VAL A 119 1.05 3.80 43.96
CA VAL A 119 0.54 5.09 43.49
C VAL A 119 -0.40 5.71 44.53
N SER A 120 0.14 6.38 45.55
CA SER A 120 -0.69 7.20 46.45
C SER A 120 0.11 8.21 47.26
N HIS A 121 0.88 9.09 46.60
CA HIS A 121 1.24 10.45 47.06
C HIS A 121 2.46 10.91 46.29
N LEU A 122 2.25 11.59 45.16
CA LEU A 122 3.34 12.35 44.56
C LEU A 122 2.79 13.51 43.72
N ASP A 123 2.30 14.53 44.42
CA ASP A 123 2.33 15.91 43.95
C ASP A 123 3.80 16.34 43.79
N ILE A 124 4.45 15.88 42.72
CA ILE A 124 5.71 16.48 42.26
C ILE A 124 5.36 17.57 41.25
N GLN A 125 5.64 18.79 41.69
CA GLN A 125 5.78 19.99 40.88
C GLN A 125 6.57 19.68 39.60
N LEU A 126 5.86 19.48 38.49
CA LEU A 126 6.40 19.64 37.14
C LEU A 126 6.66 21.14 36.92
N SER A 127 7.89 21.60 37.12
CA SER A 127 8.39 22.91 36.70
C SER A 127 9.68 22.71 35.91
N SER A 128 9.87 23.07 34.64
CA SER A 128 9.04 23.68 33.60
C SER A 128 9.56 23.21 32.23
N PRO A 129 8.75 22.58 31.36
CA PRO A 129 9.08 22.32 29.97
C PRO A 129 8.77 23.56 29.11
N ARG A 130 9.46 24.69 29.31
CA ARG A 130 9.15 25.98 28.65
C ARG A 130 7.63 26.19 28.55
N ASP A 131 7.01 26.45 29.71
CA ASP A 131 5.56 26.62 29.84
C ASP A 131 5.04 27.79 29.00
N GLY A 132 4.46 27.44 27.86
CA GLY A 132 3.75 28.36 26.99
C GLY A 132 3.97 28.02 25.52
N ASN A 133 2.88 27.84 24.78
CA ASN A 133 2.86 27.78 23.30
C ASN A 133 3.22 26.42 22.64
N ASN A 134 2.82 25.30 23.24
CA ASN A 134 2.95 23.95 22.64
C ASN A 134 1.76 23.53 21.76
N PHE A 135 0.73 24.38 21.63
CA PHE A 135 -0.50 24.05 20.90
C PHE A 135 -0.22 23.66 19.43
N GLY A 136 0.58 24.45 18.70
CA GLY A 136 0.89 24.15 17.30
C GLY A 136 1.70 22.87 17.12
N VAL A 137 2.55 22.51 18.09
CA VAL A 137 3.28 21.23 18.08
C VAL A 137 2.32 20.05 18.25
N THR A 138 1.32 20.17 19.13
CA THR A 138 0.26 19.15 19.26
C THR A 138 -0.53 18.98 17.96
N VAL A 139 -0.87 20.07 17.28
CA VAL A 139 -1.54 20.03 15.96
C VAL A 139 -0.67 19.31 14.93
N GLN A 140 0.64 19.59 14.89
CA GLN A 140 1.57 18.87 14.00
C GLN A 140 1.62 17.36 14.30
N MET A 141 1.64 16.96 15.57
CA MET A 141 1.64 15.53 15.94
C MET A 141 0.33 14.83 15.57
N MET A 142 -0.81 15.47 15.80
CA MET A 142 -2.12 14.94 15.41
C MET A 142 -2.22 14.77 13.89
N MET A 143 -1.79 15.78 13.13
CA MET A 143 -1.78 15.72 11.67
C MET A 143 -0.81 14.66 11.15
N SER A 144 0.39 14.55 11.72
CA SER A 144 1.34 13.50 11.34
C SER A 144 0.78 12.09 11.58
N LYS A 145 0.06 11.89 12.68
CA LYS A 145 -0.60 10.61 12.96
C LYS A 145 -1.71 10.33 11.95
N PHE A 146 -2.55 11.31 11.66
CA PHE A 146 -3.63 11.18 10.70
C PHE A 146 -3.13 10.85 9.29
N LEU A 147 -2.12 11.57 8.80
CA LEU A 147 -1.48 11.29 7.50
C LEU A 147 -0.92 9.86 7.44
N LYS A 148 -0.29 9.39 8.52
CA LYS A 148 0.25 8.04 8.59
C LYS A 148 -0.84 6.99 8.47
N GLU A 149 -1.96 7.16 9.19
CA GLU A 149 -3.10 6.24 9.14
C GLU A 149 -3.73 6.18 7.74
N GLU A 150 -3.90 7.33 7.08
CA GLU A 150 -4.43 7.37 5.71
C GLU A 150 -3.46 6.75 4.70
N ARG A 151 -2.15 6.99 4.83
CA ARG A 151 -1.13 6.35 3.98
C ARG A 151 -1.15 4.82 4.15
N GLU A 152 -1.22 4.32 5.37
CA GLU A 152 -1.26 2.89 5.66
C GLU A 152 -2.51 2.22 5.05
N LYS A 153 -3.66 2.89 5.07
CA LYS A 153 -4.88 2.42 4.37
C LYS A 153 -4.64 2.31 2.86
N MET A 154 -4.08 3.34 2.22
CA MET A 154 -3.80 3.34 0.78
C MET A 154 -2.79 2.25 0.38
N GLU A 155 -1.71 2.09 1.16
CA GLU A 155 -0.69 1.06 0.93
C GLU A 155 -1.27 -0.36 1.13
N LYS A 156 -2.18 -0.54 2.08
CA LYS A 156 -2.89 -1.82 2.28
C LYS A 156 -3.76 -2.16 1.07
N SER A 157 -4.57 -1.23 0.57
CA SER A 157 -5.38 -1.45 -0.64
C SER A 157 -4.51 -1.72 -1.87
N LEU A 158 -3.35 -1.07 -1.98
CA LEU A 158 -2.39 -1.33 -3.06
C LEU A 158 -1.78 -2.74 -2.96
N ALA A 159 -1.52 -3.24 -1.75
CA ALA A 159 -1.04 -4.60 -1.54
C ALA A 159 -2.13 -5.64 -1.83
N GLU A 160 -3.38 -5.38 -1.41
CA GLU A 160 -4.51 -6.30 -1.62
C GLU A 160 -4.87 -6.44 -3.10
N SER A 161 -4.88 -5.33 -3.86
CA SER A 161 -5.16 -5.38 -5.30
C SER A 161 -4.21 -6.33 -6.05
N SER A 162 -2.93 -6.42 -5.66
CA SER A 162 -1.95 -7.29 -6.33
C SER A 162 -2.30 -8.79 -6.33
N LYS A 163 -3.19 -9.22 -5.42
CA LYS A 163 -3.60 -10.62 -5.28
C LYS A 163 -4.56 -11.07 -6.38
N TYR A 164 -5.22 -10.12 -7.06
CA TYR A 164 -6.24 -10.42 -8.06
C TYR A 164 -5.73 -11.38 -9.14
N TYR A 165 -4.62 -11.06 -9.81
CA TYR A 165 -4.10 -11.91 -10.89
C TYR A 165 -3.69 -13.30 -10.42
N SER A 166 -3.12 -13.43 -9.21
CA SER A 166 -2.82 -14.76 -8.65
C SER A 166 -4.09 -15.57 -8.39
N SER A 167 -5.10 -14.97 -7.76
CA SER A 167 -6.36 -15.66 -7.46
C SER A 167 -7.14 -16.00 -8.74
N ARG A 168 -7.07 -15.14 -9.76
CA ARG A 168 -7.68 -15.40 -11.07
C ARG A 168 -6.97 -16.54 -11.79
N ALA A 169 -5.63 -16.56 -11.79
CA ALA A 169 -4.85 -17.67 -12.36
C ALA A 169 -5.20 -19.01 -11.68
N ASP A 170 -5.25 -19.04 -10.35
CA ASP A 170 -5.65 -20.23 -9.59
C ASP A 170 -7.08 -20.70 -9.91
N ALA A 171 -7.99 -19.76 -10.23
CA ALA A 171 -9.35 -20.07 -10.66
C ALA A 171 -9.38 -20.66 -12.07
N ILE A 172 -8.56 -20.13 -12.99
CA ILE A 172 -8.41 -20.64 -14.36
C ILE A 172 -7.78 -22.04 -14.39
N ASP A 173 -6.76 -22.31 -13.57
CA ASP A 173 -6.11 -23.63 -13.48
C ASP A 173 -7.07 -24.75 -13.05
N LYS A 174 -8.17 -24.40 -12.37
CA LYS A 174 -9.19 -25.36 -11.98
C LYS A 174 -10.02 -25.84 -13.16
N PHE A 175 -10.04 -25.16 -14.31
CA PHE A 175 -10.75 -25.63 -15.50
C PHE A 175 -10.07 -26.87 -16.10
N THR A 176 -10.88 -27.88 -16.43
CA THR A 176 -10.42 -29.22 -16.85
C THR A 176 -10.34 -29.40 -18.36
N HIS A 177 -11.02 -28.54 -19.13
CA HIS A 177 -10.95 -28.53 -20.59
C HIS A 177 -9.71 -27.77 -21.12
N LEU A 178 -9.06 -26.97 -20.27
CA LEU A 178 -7.83 -26.28 -20.64
C LEU A 178 -6.69 -27.28 -20.79
N LYS A 179 -5.84 -27.05 -21.80
CA LYS A 179 -4.71 -27.92 -22.12
C LYS A 179 -3.69 -27.89 -20.97
N LYS A 180 -3.74 -28.90 -20.08
CA LYS A 180 -2.75 -29.06 -19.02
C LYS A 180 -1.53 -29.81 -19.56
N THR A 181 -0.42 -29.10 -19.73
CA THR A 181 0.88 -29.71 -20.03
C THR A 181 1.54 -30.11 -18.71
N SER A 182 1.28 -31.33 -18.23
CA SER A 182 2.03 -31.88 -17.09
C SER A 182 3.31 -32.54 -17.58
N LYS A 183 4.46 -32.00 -17.20
CA LYS A 183 5.77 -32.63 -17.44
C LYS A 183 6.10 -33.53 -16.24
N SER A 184 6.01 -34.84 -16.44
CA SER A 184 6.41 -35.83 -15.43
C SER A 184 7.85 -36.26 -15.73
N GLU A 185 8.77 -35.99 -14.78
CA GLU A 185 10.11 -36.58 -14.79
C GLU A 185 10.08 -37.89 -14.00
N THR A 186 10.04 -39.02 -14.70
CA THR A 186 10.24 -40.33 -14.06
C THR A 186 11.73 -40.62 -14.03
N LYS A 187 12.38 -40.48 -12.86
CA LYS A 187 13.74 -40.99 -12.64
C LYS A 187 13.67 -42.44 -12.17
N SER A 188 13.92 -43.38 -13.08
CA SER A 188 14.12 -44.79 -12.75
C SER A 188 15.62 -45.10 -12.67
N SER A 189 16.11 -45.45 -11.48
CA SER A 189 17.46 -45.99 -11.30
C SER A 189 17.39 -47.51 -11.20
N SER A 190 17.83 -48.22 -12.25
CA SER A 190 17.98 -49.67 -12.22
C SER A 190 19.44 -50.03 -11.94
N LYS A 191 19.73 -50.58 -10.75
CA LYS A 191 21.03 -51.21 -10.47
C LYS A 191 20.95 -52.68 -10.84
N THR A 192 21.61 -53.10 -11.91
CA THR A 192 21.84 -54.51 -12.22
C THR A 192 23.19 -54.93 -11.66
N SER A 193 23.20 -55.79 -10.64
CA SER A 193 24.42 -56.46 -10.19
C SER A 193 24.58 -57.77 -10.98
N ALA A 194 25.54 -57.81 -11.90
CA ALA A 194 26.00 -59.07 -12.49
C ALA A 194 27.25 -59.54 -11.74
N THR A 195 27.12 -60.61 -10.95
CA THR A 195 28.27 -61.28 -10.33
C THR A 195 28.83 -62.33 -11.30
N GLY A 196 30.01 -62.06 -11.88
CA GLY A 196 30.76 -63.08 -12.62
C GLY A 196 32.08 -62.59 -13.23
N GLY A 197 33.21 -63.01 -12.64
CA GLY A 197 34.42 -63.36 -13.39
C GLY A 197 35.45 -62.27 -13.73
N LYS A 198 36.46 -62.14 -12.87
CA LYS A 198 37.90 -61.93 -13.16
C LYS A 198 38.25 -61.09 -14.41
N ASP A 199 38.16 -59.77 -14.28
CA ASP A 199 39.11 -58.73 -14.73
C ASP A 199 38.36 -57.39 -14.90
N GLY A 200 38.76 -56.36 -14.15
CA GLY A 200 38.40 -54.94 -14.36
C GLY A 200 36.94 -54.51 -14.04
N ASP A 201 36.74 -53.88 -12.88
CA ASP A 201 35.46 -53.26 -12.50
C ASP A 201 35.38 -51.82 -13.08
N GLU A 202 34.64 -51.63 -14.18
CA GLU A 202 34.16 -50.32 -14.62
C GLU A 202 32.65 -50.23 -14.37
N SER A 203 32.26 -49.44 -13.37
CA SER A 203 30.86 -49.08 -13.11
C SER A 203 30.36 -48.13 -14.21
N LYS A 204 29.63 -48.67 -15.20
CA LYS A 204 28.93 -47.85 -16.20
C LYS A 204 27.51 -47.52 -15.73
N GLU A 205 27.33 -46.32 -15.22
CA GLU A 205 26.00 -45.75 -14.90
C GLU A 205 25.35 -45.22 -16.18
N SER A 206 24.37 -45.93 -16.73
CA SER A 206 23.55 -45.42 -17.82
C SER A 206 22.32 -44.71 -17.23
N SER A 207 22.30 -43.38 -17.30
CA SER A 207 21.08 -42.60 -17.07
C SER A 207 20.31 -42.46 -18.38
N SER A 208 19.07 -42.92 -18.40
CA SER A 208 18.10 -42.57 -19.44
C SER A 208 17.03 -41.67 -18.81
N SER A 209 16.83 -40.49 -19.37
CA SER A 209 15.70 -39.62 -19.04
C SER A 209 14.68 -39.72 -20.17
N SER A 210 13.54 -40.35 -19.92
CA SER A 210 12.37 -40.22 -20.79
C SER A 210 11.52 -39.06 -20.29
N THR A 211 11.34 -38.04 -21.14
CA THR A 211 10.34 -37.01 -20.91
C THR A 211 9.05 -37.50 -21.56
N GLU A 212 8.04 -37.84 -20.75
CA GLU A 212 6.70 -38.11 -21.27
C GLU A 212 5.85 -36.85 -21.12
N GLU A 213 5.48 -36.24 -22.25
CA GLU A 213 4.44 -35.23 -22.30
C GLU A 213 3.09 -35.93 -22.42
N LYS A 214 2.34 -35.97 -21.31
CA LYS A 214 0.96 -36.44 -21.32
C LYS A 214 0.03 -35.24 -21.49
N THR A 215 -0.59 -35.13 -22.65
CA THR A 215 -1.64 -34.14 -22.91
C THR A 215 -2.98 -34.78 -22.56
N THR A 216 -3.75 -34.20 -21.64
CA THR A 216 -5.11 -34.66 -21.31
C THR A 216 -6.11 -33.63 -21.81
N HIS A 217 -7.06 -34.06 -22.65
CA HIS A 217 -8.22 -33.28 -23.06
C HIS A 217 -9.38 -33.68 -22.14
N GLY A 218 -9.88 -32.74 -21.33
CA GLY A 218 -11.15 -32.91 -20.61
C GLY A 218 -12.33 -32.55 -21.51
N ASP A 219 -13.49 -33.18 -21.28
CA ASP A 219 -14.74 -32.94 -22.03
C ASP A 219 -15.02 -31.45 -22.30
N ASP A 220 -15.51 -31.18 -23.52
CA ASP A 220 -15.73 -29.85 -24.13
C ASP A 220 -16.79 -28.98 -23.42
N GLU A 221 -17.48 -29.50 -22.40
CA GLU A 221 -18.55 -28.76 -21.72
C GLU A 221 -17.98 -27.87 -20.61
N MET A 222 -18.10 -26.55 -20.82
CA MET A 222 -17.68 -25.56 -19.84
C MET A 222 -18.46 -25.75 -18.53
N ASN A 223 -17.76 -26.09 -17.45
CA ASN A 223 -18.40 -26.31 -16.16
C ASN A 223 -19.00 -24.98 -15.62
N LEU A 224 -20.33 -24.86 -15.68
CA LEU A 224 -21.08 -23.66 -15.30
C LEU A 224 -20.70 -23.11 -13.91
N HIS A 225 -20.46 -23.98 -12.93
CA HIS A 225 -20.11 -23.56 -11.58
C HIS A 225 -18.72 -22.91 -11.52
N ARG A 226 -17.77 -23.38 -12.35
CA ARG A 226 -16.43 -22.77 -12.43
C ARG A 226 -16.47 -21.44 -13.16
N ALA A 227 -17.26 -21.33 -14.22
CA ALA A 227 -17.49 -20.07 -14.92
C ALA A 227 -18.12 -19.02 -13.99
N ARG A 228 -19.12 -19.41 -13.20
CA ARG A 228 -19.72 -18.55 -12.16
C ARG A 228 -18.73 -18.15 -11.08
N ALA A 229 -17.90 -19.08 -10.60
CA ALA A 229 -16.89 -18.76 -9.60
C ALA A 229 -15.84 -17.76 -10.12
N LEU A 230 -15.42 -17.87 -11.38
CA LEU A 230 -14.51 -16.93 -12.01
C LEU A 230 -15.17 -15.55 -12.19
N ALA A 231 -16.42 -15.51 -12.67
CA ALA A 231 -17.18 -14.25 -12.81
C ALA A 231 -17.39 -13.56 -11.45
N ALA A 232 -17.69 -14.32 -10.39
CA ALA A 232 -17.85 -13.79 -9.05
C ALA A 232 -16.53 -13.23 -8.48
N LEU A 233 -15.40 -13.87 -8.79
CA LEU A 233 -14.07 -13.36 -8.42
C LEU A 233 -13.78 -12.03 -9.13
N ASP A 234 -14.04 -11.94 -10.43
CA ASP A 234 -13.88 -10.72 -11.21
C ASP A 234 -14.80 -9.60 -10.70
N ALA A 235 -16.06 -9.93 -10.36
CA ALA A 235 -17.02 -8.99 -9.79
C ALA A 235 -16.61 -8.48 -8.40
N GLN A 236 -16.07 -9.36 -7.55
CA GLN A 236 -15.55 -8.95 -6.24
C GLN A 236 -14.34 -8.04 -6.40
N ALA A 237 -13.39 -8.40 -7.26
CA ALA A 237 -12.20 -7.57 -7.52
C ALA A 237 -12.57 -6.18 -8.05
N TYR A 238 -13.56 -6.11 -8.95
CA TYR A 238 -14.11 -4.85 -9.45
C TYR A 238 -14.65 -3.96 -8.32
N VAL A 239 -15.44 -4.53 -7.40
CA VAL A 239 -16.02 -3.79 -6.27
C VAL A 239 -14.93 -3.35 -5.29
N ASP A 240 -13.96 -4.22 -4.99
CA ASP A 240 -12.85 -3.90 -4.10
C ASP A 240 -12.00 -2.75 -4.65
N LEU A 241 -11.77 -2.72 -5.97
CA LEU A 241 -11.07 -1.61 -6.64
C LEU A 241 -11.88 -0.31 -6.59
N SER A 242 -13.20 -0.38 -6.72
CA SER A 242 -14.10 0.78 -6.60
C SER A 242 -14.06 1.37 -5.19
N VAL A 243 -14.19 0.50 -4.17
CA VAL A 243 -14.15 0.88 -2.76
C VAL A 243 -12.77 1.46 -2.39
N ALA A 244 -11.68 0.88 -2.90
CA ALA A 244 -10.35 1.41 -2.68
C ALA A 244 -10.17 2.82 -3.27
N MET A 245 -10.72 3.07 -4.47
CA MET A 245 -10.67 4.38 -5.12
C MET A 245 -11.52 5.42 -4.36
N GLN A 246 -12.73 5.06 -3.94
CA GLN A 246 -13.58 5.92 -3.11
C GLN A 246 -12.92 6.26 -1.77
N THR A 247 -12.37 5.25 -1.07
CA THR A 247 -11.68 5.43 0.21
C THR A 247 -10.48 6.37 0.06
N MET A 248 -9.74 6.26 -1.04
CA MET A 248 -8.62 7.13 -1.35
C MET A 248 -9.09 8.57 -1.58
N MET A 249 -10.17 8.79 -2.34
CA MET A 249 -10.76 10.11 -2.56
C MET A 249 -11.22 10.75 -1.25
N ASP A 250 -12.00 10.02 -0.44
CA ASP A 250 -12.52 10.50 0.85
C ASP A 250 -11.39 10.86 1.81
N GLY A 251 -10.38 10.01 1.92
CA GLY A 251 -9.18 10.26 2.72
C GLY A 251 -8.43 11.49 2.23
N TYR A 252 -8.26 11.64 0.91
CA TYR A 252 -7.55 12.77 0.33
C TYR A 252 -8.30 14.11 0.52
N VAL A 253 -9.62 14.13 0.40
CA VAL A 253 -10.47 15.29 0.74
C VAL A 253 -10.26 15.69 2.20
N CYS A 254 -10.30 14.72 3.12
CA CYS A 254 -10.10 14.98 4.54
C CYS A 254 -8.71 15.55 4.82
N ILE A 255 -7.68 15.07 4.13
CA ILE A 255 -6.31 15.58 4.24
C ILE A 255 -6.22 17.04 3.80
N LEU A 256 -6.77 17.39 2.63
CA LEU A 256 -6.75 18.76 2.13
C LEU A 256 -7.49 19.71 3.07
N ASP A 257 -8.69 19.33 3.52
CA ASP A 257 -9.49 20.11 4.46
C ASP A 257 -8.75 20.35 5.80
N ASN A 258 -8.13 19.31 6.36
CA ASN A 258 -7.36 19.45 7.59
C ASN A 258 -6.09 20.28 7.39
N LEU A 259 -5.43 20.20 6.24
CA LEU A 259 -4.26 21.00 5.92
C LEU A 259 -4.61 22.48 5.84
N GLU A 260 -5.68 22.80 5.11
CA GLU A 260 -6.15 24.18 4.94
C GLU A 260 -6.52 24.81 6.28
N LYS A 261 -7.31 24.11 7.10
CA LYS A 261 -7.73 24.59 8.43
C LYS A 261 -6.57 24.82 9.39
N ASN A 262 -5.49 24.05 9.27
CA ASN A 262 -4.38 24.06 10.23
C ASN A 262 -3.07 24.64 9.67
N TRP A 263 -3.07 25.18 8.44
CA TRP A 263 -1.85 25.56 7.73
C TRP A 263 -0.93 26.47 8.54
N GLU A 264 -1.48 27.52 9.16
CA GLU A 264 -0.70 28.46 9.98
C GLU A 264 0.04 27.76 11.13
N LYS A 265 -0.59 26.77 11.77
CA LYS A 265 0.00 26.01 12.89
C LYS A 265 1.02 24.98 12.40
N LEU A 266 0.85 24.46 11.19
CA LEU A 266 1.79 23.52 10.59
C LEU A 266 3.08 24.21 10.15
N GLU A 267 2.98 25.38 9.54
CA GLU A 267 4.11 26.19 9.09
C GLU A 267 4.83 26.87 10.28
N ASN A 268 4.06 27.45 11.20
CA ASN A 268 4.58 28.21 12.34
C ASN A 268 3.99 27.69 13.66
N PRO A 269 4.43 26.53 14.17
CA PRO A 269 3.85 25.89 15.36
C PRO A 269 3.97 26.70 16.65
N ARG A 270 4.87 27.70 16.68
CA ARG A 270 5.05 28.65 17.79
C ARG A 270 4.60 30.08 17.46
N GLY A 271 3.99 30.30 16.30
CA GLY A 271 3.57 31.62 15.85
C GLY A 271 4.73 32.52 15.36
N LYS A 272 4.37 33.56 14.60
CA LYS A 272 5.32 34.45 13.89
C LYS A 272 6.22 35.30 14.80
N ASN A 273 5.86 35.44 16.09
CA ASN A 273 6.57 36.29 17.06
C ASN A 273 7.49 35.52 18.01
N TYR A 274 7.62 34.20 17.86
CA TYR A 274 8.57 33.42 18.66
C TYR A 274 9.97 33.52 18.04
N GLY A 275 10.51 34.74 18.04
CA GLY A 275 11.82 35.10 17.50
C GLY A 275 12.94 34.44 18.30
N GLY A 276 13.55 33.42 17.70
CA GLY A 276 14.72 32.76 18.27
C GLY A 276 15.59 32.00 17.28
N TYR A 277 15.22 31.90 16.00
CA TYR A 277 16.11 31.40 14.95
C TYR A 277 16.00 32.31 13.73
N GLY A 278 17.09 33.02 13.45
CA GLY A 278 17.14 34.13 12.51
C GLY A 278 16.71 33.76 11.09
N SER A 279 15.83 34.59 10.54
CA SER A 279 15.80 34.89 9.11
C SER A 279 15.23 36.30 8.97
N GLY A 280 16.04 37.20 8.42
CA GLY A 280 15.70 38.60 8.22
C GLY A 280 14.40 38.74 7.43
N GLY A 281 13.53 39.62 7.92
CA GLY A 281 12.26 39.92 7.29
C GLY A 281 12.44 40.50 5.89
N SER A 282 11.56 40.06 4.99
CA SER A 282 11.08 40.92 3.91
C SER A 282 9.56 40.83 3.97
N SER A 283 8.94 41.93 4.42
CA SER A 283 7.49 42.08 4.48
C SER A 283 6.94 42.09 3.05
N MET A 284 6.09 41.13 2.72
CA MET A 284 5.22 41.26 1.55
C MET A 284 4.01 42.08 1.99
N VAL A 285 4.03 43.36 1.61
CA VAL A 285 2.92 44.30 1.70
C VAL A 285 1.92 43.92 0.60
N TYR A 286 0.66 43.71 0.97
CA TYR A 286 -0.46 43.83 0.04
C TYR A 286 -0.84 45.31 -0.07
#